data_AF-A0A952AK71-F1
#
_entry.id   AF-A0A952AK71-F1
#
_cell.length_a   1.000
_cell.length_b   1.000
_cell.length_c   1.000
_cell.angle_alpha   90.00
_cell.angle_beta   90.00
_cell.angle_gamma   90.00
#
_symmetry.space_group_name_H-M   'P 1'
#
loop_
_entity.id
_entity.type
_entity.pdbx_description
1 polymer ?
#
loop_
_entity_poly.entity_id
_entity_poly.type
_entity_poly.pdbx_seq_one_letter_code
_entity_poly.pdbx_strand_id
1 'polypeptide(L)'
;QPIVEAFQRIPFEEQKELLYSNRFRLNEATLGASGAVFGCLAAFGYLFPNTNIYIYFLFPLKAKWFVLIYAGLELVQAVQNSAGDNVAHVAHLGGALVGILLVYYWNKTNKKTLF
;
A
#
# COMPACT_ATOMS: atom_id res chain seq x y z
N GLN A 1 -16.46 -4.95 -21.97
CA GLN A 1 -15.86 -5.99 -21.09
C GLN A 1 -16.89 -7.12 -20.96
N PRO A 2 -16.54 -8.40 -21.19
CA PRO A 2 -17.54 -9.46 -21.36
C PRO A 2 -18.34 -9.83 -20.11
N ILE A 3 -17.75 -9.67 -18.92
CA ILE A 3 -18.34 -10.18 -17.66
C ILE A 3 -19.48 -9.30 -17.14
N VAL A 4 -19.38 -7.98 -17.24
CA VAL A 4 -20.43 -7.05 -16.79
C VAL A 4 -21.69 -7.23 -17.65
N GLU A 5 -21.51 -7.37 -18.97
CA GLU A 5 -22.62 -7.65 -19.88
C GLU A 5 -23.24 -9.02 -19.63
N ALA A 6 -22.44 -10.05 -19.35
CA ALA A 6 -22.95 -11.37 -18.98
C ALA A 6 -23.71 -11.35 -17.63
N PHE A 7 -23.22 -10.59 -16.67
CA PHE A 7 -23.85 -10.42 -15.36
C PHE A 7 -25.17 -9.65 -15.43
N GLN A 8 -25.28 -8.66 -16.32
CA GLN A 8 -26.52 -7.91 -16.52
C GLN A 8 -27.62 -8.72 -17.24
N ARG A 9 -27.24 -9.82 -17.90
CA ARG A 9 -28.17 -10.69 -18.65
C ARG A 9 -28.84 -11.77 -17.79
N ILE A 10 -28.30 -12.08 -16.62
CA ILE A 10 -28.91 -13.05 -15.69
C ILE A 10 -30.03 -12.40 -14.87
N PRO A 11 -31.07 -13.17 -14.44
CA PRO A 11 -32.15 -12.66 -13.60
C PRO A 11 -31.67 -12.04 -12.28
N PHE A 12 -32.38 -11.03 -11.78
CA PHE A 12 -31.99 -10.25 -10.59
C PHE A 12 -31.76 -11.10 -9.32
N GLU A 13 -32.52 -12.17 -9.12
CA GLU A 13 -32.33 -13.05 -7.97
C GLU A 13 -31.05 -13.88 -8.07
N GLU A 14 -30.67 -14.26 -9.29
CA GLU A 14 -29.40 -14.97 -9.54
C GLU A 14 -28.20 -14.03 -9.43
N GLN A 15 -28.38 -12.75 -9.81
CA GLN A 15 -27.39 -11.69 -9.52
C GLN A 15 -27.16 -11.54 -8.02
N LYS A 16 -28.23 -11.49 -7.21
CA LYS A 16 -28.12 -11.43 -5.74
C LYS A 16 -27.40 -12.64 -5.18
N GLU A 17 -27.76 -13.85 -5.60
CA GLU A 17 -27.09 -15.07 -5.13
C GLU A 17 -25.58 -15.02 -5.42
N LEU A 18 -25.17 -14.60 -6.61
CA LEU A 18 -23.76 -14.46 -6.95
C LEU A 18 -23.07 -13.40 -6.10
N LEU A 19 -23.70 -12.24 -5.89
CA LEU A 19 -23.16 -11.15 -5.07
C LEU A 19 -23.01 -11.51 -3.59
N TYR A 20 -23.90 -12.34 -3.06
CA TYR A 20 -23.82 -12.86 -1.68
C TYR A 20 -23.06 -14.19 -1.57
N SER A 21 -22.66 -14.78 -2.70
CA SER A 21 -21.90 -16.02 -2.69
C SER A 21 -20.46 -15.79 -2.21
N ASN A 22 -19.91 -16.79 -1.50
CA ASN A 22 -18.49 -16.81 -1.16
C ASN A 22 -17.57 -16.86 -2.39
N ARG A 23 -18.12 -17.06 -3.60
CA ARG A 23 -17.36 -17.13 -4.86
C ARG A 23 -17.15 -15.77 -5.51
N PHE A 24 -17.94 -14.75 -5.15
CA PHE A 24 -17.84 -13.41 -5.71
C PHE A 24 -17.77 -12.38 -4.59
N ARG A 25 -16.62 -12.33 -3.90
CA ARG A 25 -16.37 -11.42 -2.80
C ARG A 25 -16.05 -10.01 -3.32
N LEU A 26 -17.09 -9.21 -3.55
CA LEU A 26 -16.93 -7.81 -3.97
C LEU A 26 -16.60 -6.85 -2.83
N ASN A 27 -16.75 -7.28 -1.57
CA ASN A 27 -16.57 -6.42 -0.40
C ASN A 27 -15.81 -7.15 0.72
N GLU A 28 -14.59 -7.58 0.40
CA GLU A 28 -13.68 -8.16 1.38
C GLU A 28 -13.06 -7.03 2.22
N ALA A 29 -13.19 -7.12 3.55
CA ALA A 29 -12.60 -6.14 4.45
C ALA A 29 -11.07 -6.18 4.32
N THR A 30 -10.48 -5.06 3.92
CA THR A 30 -9.03 -4.90 3.91
C THR A 30 -8.54 -4.71 5.35
N LEU A 31 -8.14 -5.80 6.00
CA LEU A 31 -7.64 -5.81 7.38
C LEU A 31 -6.13 -6.05 7.37
N GLY A 32 -5.33 -5.13 7.91
CA GLY A 32 -3.89 -5.34 8.00
C GLY A 32 -3.13 -4.21 8.69
N ALA A 33 -2.23 -4.57 9.60
CA ALA A 33 -1.30 -3.64 10.25
C ALA A 33 -0.21 -3.11 9.30
N SER A 34 -0.06 -3.73 8.13
CA SER A 34 1.01 -3.43 7.18
C SER A 34 0.97 -1.99 6.66
N GLY A 35 -0.22 -1.39 6.47
CA GLY A 35 -0.32 0.03 6.11
C GLY A 35 0.35 0.96 7.13
N ALA A 36 0.16 0.71 8.43
CA ALA A 36 0.83 1.47 9.48
C ALA A 36 2.34 1.24 9.48
N VAL A 37 2.80 0.00 9.23
CA VAL A 37 4.23 -0.33 9.07
C VAL A 37 4.85 0.45 7.92
N PHE A 38 4.16 0.55 6.78
CA PHE A 38 4.60 1.38 5.64
C PHE A 38 4.64 2.87 6.00
N GLY A 39 3.69 3.37 6.81
CA GLY A 39 3.74 4.71 7.37
C GLY A 39 5.00 4.96 8.22
N CYS A 40 5.31 4.04 9.14
CA CYS A 40 6.54 4.12 9.94
C CYS A 40 7.81 4.04 9.08
N LEU A 41 7.83 3.16 8.07
CA LEU A 41 8.95 3.00 7.16
C LEU A 41 9.21 4.28 6.35
N ALA A 42 8.16 4.90 5.80
CA ALA A 42 8.26 6.13 5.05
C ALA A 42 8.70 7.32 5.92
N ALA A 43 8.14 7.41 7.13
CA ALA A 43 8.59 8.35 8.17
C ALA A 43 10.08 8.17 8.51
N PHE A 44 10.53 6.93 8.67
CA PHE A 44 11.95 6.62 8.92
C PHE A 44 12.85 7.04 7.75
N GLY A 45 12.46 6.73 6.51
CA GLY A 45 13.19 7.15 5.32
C GLY A 45 13.30 8.68 5.17
N TYR A 46 12.29 9.41 5.63
CA TYR A 46 12.29 10.87 5.66
C TYR A 46 13.17 11.45 6.77
N LEU A 47 13.07 10.93 7.99
CA LEU A 47 13.80 11.45 9.17
C LEU A 47 15.28 11.04 9.19
N PHE A 48 15.58 9.84 8.71
CA PHE A 48 16.92 9.24 8.79
C PHE A 48 17.39 8.75 7.41
N PRO A 49 17.38 9.61 6.37
CA PRO A 49 17.56 9.20 4.97
C PRO A 49 18.91 8.57 4.66
N ASN A 50 19.94 8.83 5.48
CA ASN A 50 21.29 8.34 5.29
C ASN A 50 21.62 7.12 6.17
N THR A 51 20.69 6.64 6.99
CA THR A 51 20.89 5.41 7.78
C THR A 51 20.99 4.20 6.85
N ASN A 52 21.97 3.34 7.09
CA ASN A 52 22.13 2.10 6.32
C ASN A 52 21.16 1.02 6.82
N ILE A 53 20.37 0.49 5.91
CA ILE A 53 19.60 -0.75 6.07
C ILE A 53 20.39 -1.87 5.41
N TYR A 54 20.66 -2.96 6.12
CA TYR A 54 21.36 -4.11 5.55
C TYR A 54 20.37 -5.12 4.98
N ILE A 55 20.33 -5.21 3.65
CA ILE A 55 19.48 -6.17 2.95
C ILE A 55 20.07 -7.57 3.12
N TYR A 56 19.28 -8.47 3.68
CA TYR A 56 19.71 -9.82 4.09
C TYR A 56 20.99 -9.82 4.93
N PHE A 57 21.23 -8.77 5.72
CA PHE A 57 22.47 -8.58 6.51
C PHE A 57 23.77 -8.41 5.69
N LEU A 58 23.71 -8.32 4.36
CA LEU A 58 24.89 -8.23 3.49
C LEU A 58 25.08 -6.82 2.89
N PHE A 59 24.09 -6.31 2.17
CA PHE A 59 24.25 -5.12 1.34
C PHE A 59 23.72 -3.87 2.05
N PRO A 60 24.56 -2.89 2.41
CA PRO A 60 24.10 -1.65 2.99
C PRO A 60 23.42 -0.78 1.92
N LEU A 61 22.17 -0.41 2.17
CA LEU A 61 21.39 0.52 1.35
C LEU A 61 20.88 1.66 2.22
N LYS A 62 21.07 2.90 1.79
CA LYS A 62 20.55 4.06 2.53
C LYS A 62 19.03 4.00 2.58
N ALA A 63 18.45 4.34 3.73
CA ALA A 63 17.02 4.28 3.99
C ALA A 63 16.19 4.98 2.91
N LYS A 64 16.61 6.17 2.45
CA LYS A 64 15.89 6.89 1.38
C LYS A 64 15.74 6.08 0.10
N TRP A 65 16.77 5.32 -0.29
CA TRP A 65 16.74 4.50 -1.50
C TRP A 65 15.89 3.26 -1.28
N PHE A 66 16.01 2.61 -0.13
CA PHE A 66 15.16 1.47 0.21
C PHE A 66 13.68 1.84 0.17
N VAL A 67 13.30 2.95 0.82
CA VAL A 67 11.91 3.42 0.85
C VAL A 67 11.41 3.80 -0.54
N LEU A 68 12.20 4.54 -1.34
CA LEU A 68 11.79 4.93 -2.70
C LEU A 68 11.63 3.72 -3.64
N ILE A 69 12.55 2.76 -3.59
CA ILE A 69 12.47 1.54 -4.40
C ILE A 69 11.23 0.75 -3.99
N TYR A 70 11.02 0.56 -2.68
CA TYR A 70 9.92 -0.27 -2.22
C TYR A 70 8.57 0.38 -2.50
N ALA A 71 8.43 1.69 -2.29
CA ALA A 71 7.22 2.43 -2.69
C ALA A 71 6.99 2.38 -4.22
N GLY A 72 8.05 2.42 -5.03
CA GLY A 72 7.95 2.23 -6.48
C GLY A 72 7.43 0.85 -6.87
N LEU A 73 7.91 -0.21 -6.21
CA LEU A 73 7.41 -1.58 -6.41
C LEU A 73 5.94 -1.71 -6.00
N GLU A 74 5.54 -1.13 -4.88
CA GLU A 74 4.13 -1.10 -4.45
C GLU A 74 3.25 -0.37 -5.48
N LEU A 75 3.73 0.74 -6.05
CA LEU A 75 3.01 1.48 -7.08
C LEU A 75 2.85 0.65 -8.36
N VAL A 76 3.91 -0.02 -8.81
CA VAL A 76 3.85 -0.89 -9.99
C VAL A 76 2.87 -2.04 -9.75
N GLN A 77 2.93 -2.70 -8.60
CA GLN A 77 2.01 -3.80 -8.27
C GLN A 77 0.55 -3.33 -8.16
N ALA A 78 0.32 -2.16 -7.54
CA ALA A 78 -1.01 -1.55 -7.48
C ALA A 78 -1.58 -1.26 -8.88
N VAL A 79 -0.74 -0.79 -9.82
CA VAL A 79 -1.16 -0.54 -11.21
C VAL A 79 -1.34 -1.85 -11.99
N GLN A 80 -0.49 -2.83 -11.77
CA GLN A 80 -0.55 -4.12 -12.45
C GLN A 80 -1.79 -4.93 -12.05
N ASN A 81 -2.21 -4.84 -10.79
CA ASN A 81 -3.44 -5.44 -10.25
C ASN A 81 -3.63 -6.90 -10.70
N SER A 82 -2.64 -7.74 -10.40
CA SER A 82 -2.58 -9.12 -10.91
C SER A 82 -3.63 -10.01 -10.23
N ALA A 83 -4.31 -10.87 -11.00
CA ALA A 83 -5.40 -11.72 -10.49
C ALA A 83 -4.99 -12.79 -9.45
N GLY A 84 -3.70 -12.94 -9.13
CA GLY A 84 -3.19 -13.82 -8.06
C GLY A 84 -2.54 -13.08 -6.90
N ASP A 85 -2.55 -11.75 -6.94
CA ASP A 85 -2.01 -10.89 -5.91
C ASP A 85 -3.11 -10.56 -4.89
N ASN A 86 -2.88 -10.92 -3.63
CA ASN A 86 -3.83 -10.73 -2.54
C ASN A 86 -3.39 -9.60 -1.59
N VAL A 87 -2.43 -8.76 -2.01
CA VAL A 87 -1.89 -7.67 -1.22
C VAL A 87 -2.58 -6.35 -1.59
N ALA A 88 -3.03 -5.61 -0.57
CA ALA A 88 -3.61 -4.30 -0.76
C ALA A 88 -2.53 -3.21 -0.95
N HIS A 89 -1.83 -3.21 -2.08
CA HIS A 89 -0.73 -2.28 -2.36
C HIS A 89 -1.09 -0.80 -2.22
N VAL A 90 -2.32 -0.43 -2.59
CA VAL A 90 -2.83 0.94 -2.40
C VAL A 90 -2.91 1.32 -0.92
N ALA A 91 -3.22 0.36 -0.03
CA ALA A 91 -3.23 0.60 1.41
C ALA A 91 -1.82 0.84 1.97
N HIS A 92 -0.80 0.16 1.44
CA HIS A 92 0.59 0.42 1.79
C HIS A 92 1.05 1.81 1.35
N LEU A 93 0.74 2.21 0.11
CA LEU A 93 1.04 3.55 -0.41
C LEU A 93 0.31 4.65 0.37
N GLY A 94 -0.96 4.44 0.71
CA GLY A 94 -1.73 5.34 1.55
C GLY A 94 -1.12 5.50 2.94
N GLY A 95 -0.72 4.37 3.56
CA GLY A 95 -0.01 4.38 4.84
C GLY A 95 1.31 5.13 4.80
N ALA A 96 2.14 4.87 3.78
CA ALA A 96 3.40 5.58 3.55
C ALA A 96 3.20 7.10 3.39
N LEU A 97 2.21 7.50 2.60
CA LEU A 97 1.86 8.92 2.40
C LEU A 97 1.45 9.59 3.71
N VAL A 98 0.54 8.96 4.46
CA VAL A 98 0.09 9.48 5.77
C VAL A 98 1.26 9.59 6.74
N GLY A 99 2.15 8.60 6.80
CA GLY A 99 3.34 8.64 7.65
C GLY A 99 4.27 9.81 7.33
N ILE A 100 4.53 10.08 6.04
CA ILE A 100 5.31 11.24 5.60
C ILE A 100 4.61 12.54 5.98
N LEU A 101 3.32 12.68 5.69
CA LEU A 101 2.55 13.90 5.98
C LEU A 101 2.51 14.22 7.47
N LEU A 102 2.32 13.20 8.30
CA LEU A 102 2.29 13.32 9.76
C LEU A 102 3.65 13.74 10.32
N VAL A 103 4.74 13.12 9.88
CA VAL A 103 6.08 13.56 10.28
C VAL A 103 6.39 14.96 9.76
N TYR A 104 6.03 15.27 8.51
CA TYR A 104 6.23 16.59 7.93
C TYR A 104 5.48 17.68 8.73
N TYR A 105 4.23 17.40 9.13
CA TYR A 105 3.43 18.28 9.97
C TYR A 105 4.03 18.46 11.37
N TRP A 106 4.45 17.37 12.02
CA TRP A 106 5.09 17.45 13.35
C TRP A 106 6.48 18.07 13.31
N ASN A 107 7.24 17.91 12.22
CA ASN A 107 8.55 18.53 12.09
C ASN A 107 8.45 20.05 11.99
N LYS A 108 7.35 20.59 11.41
CA LYS A 108 7.07 22.04 11.43
C LYS A 108 6.90 22.61 12.84
N THR A 109 6.40 21.80 13.77
CA THR A 109 6.15 22.20 15.15
C THR A 109 7.35 21.94 16.07
N ASN A 110 8.38 21.22 15.62
CA ASN A 110 9.38 20.67 16.54
C ASN A 110 10.87 20.82 16.21
N LYS A 111 11.39 21.43 15.11
CA LYS A 111 12.86 21.65 15.00
C LYS A 111 13.36 22.95 14.37
N LYS A 112 14.42 23.48 15.03
CA LYS A 112 15.29 24.62 14.70
C LYS A 112 16.34 24.35 13.62
N THR A 113 16.54 23.11 13.15
CA THR A 113 17.38 22.83 11.99
C THR A 113 16.89 21.57 11.30
N LEU A 114 16.82 21.62 9.97
CA LEU A 114 16.39 20.52 9.09
C LEU A 114 17.57 19.85 8.38
N PHE A 115 18.80 20.31 8.66
CA PHE A 115 20.08 19.80 8.17
C PHE A 115 21.16 20.14 9.20
#